data_AF-A0A846B732-F1
#
_entry.id   AF-A0A846B732-F1
#
_cell.length_a   1.000
_cell.length_b   1.000
_cell.length_c   1.000
_cell.angle_alpha   90.00
_cell.angle_beta   90.00
_cell.angle_gamma   90.00
#
_symmetry.space_group_name_H-M   'P 1'
#
loop_
_entity.id
_entity.type
_entity.pdbx_description
1 polymer ?
#
loop_
_entity_poly.entity_id
_entity_poly.type
_entity_poly.pdbx_seq_one_letter_code
_entity_poly.pdbx_strand_id
1 'polypeptide(L)'
;KTCVGSSWCRYGVQDSVGFGIKMEHRYKGLRSPRKLKFAVSGCTRECAEAQSKDIGVIATENGYNLYVCGNGGMKPRHADLFATDLDEETLLKYTDRVLMFYVKTADKLQRTARWLENLEGGLDYLKAVVIDDKLGIAEELDRQMQHVVDTYQCEWKTAVETPDIRKRFNTFINSDNQEDSNLTYTRERDQRRPLYDHERDLQAAASS
;
A
#
# COMPACT_ATOMS: atom_id res chain seq x y z
N LYS A 1 -6.67 -0.32 1.59
CA LYS A 1 -8.12 -0.28 1.25
C LYS A 1 -8.89 -0.70 2.49
N THR A 2 -9.92 0.02 2.88
CA THR A 2 -10.76 -0.32 4.02
C THR A 2 -12.20 -0.43 3.55
N CYS A 3 -13.01 -1.22 4.24
CA CYS A 3 -14.45 -1.02 4.19
C CYS A 3 -14.85 0.00 5.26
N VAL A 4 -16.12 0.41 5.25
CA VAL A 4 -16.62 1.44 6.17
C VAL A 4 -16.70 0.99 7.64
N GLY A 5 -16.48 -0.30 7.92
CA GLY A 5 -16.39 -0.84 9.28
C GLY A 5 -17.66 -0.69 10.13
N SER A 6 -17.54 -0.91 11.43
CA SER A 6 -18.61 -0.64 12.40
C SER A 6 -19.01 0.85 12.47
N SER A 7 -18.18 1.74 11.94
CA SER A 7 -18.46 3.18 11.88
C SER A 7 -19.70 3.53 11.04
N TRP A 8 -20.00 2.74 10.00
CA TRP A 8 -21.15 3.01 9.12
C TRP A 8 -21.89 1.76 8.61
N CYS A 9 -21.31 0.57 8.72
CA CYS A 9 -21.95 -0.66 8.26
C CYS A 9 -22.68 -1.36 9.40
N ARG A 10 -23.96 -1.67 9.20
CA ARG A 10 -24.76 -2.48 10.15
C ARG A 10 -24.21 -3.89 10.42
N TYR A 11 -23.34 -4.39 9.54
CA TYR A 11 -22.67 -5.69 9.68
C TYR A 11 -21.20 -5.55 10.09
N GLY A 12 -20.73 -4.34 10.35
CA GLY A 12 -19.36 -4.11 10.80
C GLY A 12 -19.18 -4.64 12.22
N VAL A 13 -18.27 -5.59 12.39
CA VAL A 13 -17.92 -6.16 13.69
C VAL A 13 -16.93 -5.25 14.41
N GLN A 14 -15.93 -4.72 13.69
CA GLN A 14 -14.93 -3.81 14.24
C GLN A 14 -14.65 -2.60 13.33
N ASP A 15 -13.97 -1.59 13.88
CA ASP A 15 -13.61 -0.36 13.15
C ASP A 15 -12.44 -0.60 12.19
N SER A 16 -12.77 -0.95 10.95
CA SER A 16 -11.76 -1.11 9.90
C SER A 16 -11.16 0.21 9.41
N VAL A 17 -11.84 1.35 9.59
CA VAL A 17 -11.33 2.64 9.13
C VAL A 17 -10.24 3.11 10.07
N GLY A 18 -10.49 3.15 11.37
CA GLY A 18 -9.51 3.49 12.39
C GLY A 18 -8.31 2.55 12.36
N PHE A 19 -8.54 1.24 12.25
CA PHE A 19 -7.43 0.28 12.16
C PHE A 19 -6.64 0.43 10.85
N GLY A 20 -7.30 0.72 9.73
CA GLY A 20 -6.62 1.03 8.47
C GLY A 20 -5.71 2.25 8.56
N ILE A 21 -6.17 3.33 9.22
CA ILE A 21 -5.36 4.52 9.50
C ILE A 21 -4.16 4.16 10.39
N LYS A 22 -4.38 3.37 11.45
CA LYS A 22 -3.29 2.90 12.32
C LYS A 22 -2.21 2.15 11.55
N MET A 23 -2.60 1.21 10.68
CA MET A 23 -1.65 0.49 9.82
C MET A 23 -0.95 1.42 8.82
N GLU A 24 -1.67 2.36 8.20
CA GLU A 24 -1.06 3.34 7.30
C GLU A 24 0.02 4.16 8.01
N HIS A 25 -0.30 4.68 9.21
CA HIS A 25 0.65 5.47 9.99
C HIS A 25 1.88 4.67 10.42
N ARG A 26 1.73 3.37 10.67
CA ARG A 26 2.84 2.48 11.03
C ARG A 26 3.73 2.12 9.84
N TYR A 27 3.15 1.80 8.69
CA TYR A 27 3.91 1.23 7.55
C TYR A 27 4.24 2.21 6.43
N LYS A 28 3.74 3.46 6.50
CA LYS A 28 4.11 4.51 5.54
C LYS A 28 5.62 4.74 5.55
N GLY A 29 6.18 4.93 4.36
CA GLY A 29 7.63 5.16 4.19
C GLY A 29 8.49 3.89 4.18
N LEU A 30 7.93 2.70 4.42
CA LEU A 30 8.68 1.45 4.33
C LEU A 30 9.26 1.26 2.92
N ARG A 31 10.58 1.16 2.83
CA ARG A 31 11.31 0.83 1.60
C ARG A 31 11.32 -0.68 1.40
N SER A 32 10.39 -1.18 0.60
CA SER A 32 10.24 -2.60 0.32
C SER A 32 10.73 -2.98 -1.08
N PRO A 33 11.08 -4.27 -1.32
CA PRO A 33 11.52 -4.76 -2.62
C PRO A 33 10.57 -4.41 -3.78
N ARG A 34 9.27 -4.31 -3.49
CA ARG A 34 8.23 -3.86 -4.43
C ARG A 34 7.00 -3.34 -3.67
N LYS A 35 6.14 -2.58 -4.37
CA LYS A 35 4.89 -2.02 -3.83
C LYS A 35 4.07 -3.04 -3.02
N LEU A 36 3.59 -2.59 -1.87
CA LEU A 36 2.74 -3.35 -0.95
C LEU A 36 1.31 -2.82 -1.00
N LYS A 37 0.33 -3.72 -0.90
CA LYS A 37 -1.08 -3.37 -0.73
C LYS A 37 -1.58 -3.95 0.58
N PHE A 38 -2.33 -3.12 1.31
CA PHE A 38 -2.96 -3.50 2.57
C PHE A 38 -4.47 -3.41 2.40
N ALA A 39 -5.21 -4.28 3.08
CA ALA A 39 -6.63 -4.05 3.29
C ALA A 39 -7.13 -4.53 4.65
N VAL A 40 -8.11 -3.79 5.17
CA VAL A 40 -8.78 -4.08 6.45
C VAL A 40 -10.27 -4.15 6.21
N SER A 41 -10.85 -5.32 6.46
CA SER A 41 -12.29 -5.55 6.44
C SER A 41 -12.82 -5.65 7.86
N GLY A 42 -13.84 -4.85 8.19
CA GLY A 42 -14.45 -4.84 9.53
C GLY A 42 -15.34 -6.05 9.83
N CYS A 43 -15.49 -7.00 8.91
CA CYS A 43 -16.18 -8.28 9.12
C CYS A 43 -15.85 -9.28 8.00
N THR A 44 -16.31 -10.53 8.16
CA THR A 44 -16.09 -11.66 7.23
C THR A 44 -16.73 -11.49 5.85
N ARG A 45 -17.60 -10.50 5.64
CA ARG A 45 -18.10 -10.12 4.31
C ARG A 45 -17.02 -9.52 3.40
N GLU A 46 -15.87 -9.17 3.97
CA GLU A 46 -14.62 -8.97 3.23
C GLU A 46 -14.67 -7.85 2.17
N CYS A 47 -15.53 -6.84 2.31
CA CYS A 47 -15.73 -5.81 1.28
C CYS A 47 -14.45 -5.01 0.90
N ALA A 48 -13.37 -5.08 1.69
CA ALA A 48 -12.09 -4.46 1.36
C ALA A 48 -11.18 -5.31 0.45
N GLU A 49 -11.59 -6.52 0.06
CA GLU A 49 -10.81 -7.48 -0.72
C GLU A 49 -9.44 -7.81 -0.05
N ALA A 50 -9.44 -7.92 1.29
CA ALA A 50 -8.31 -8.32 2.13
C ALA A 50 -7.55 -9.56 1.62
N GLN A 51 -8.25 -10.58 1.15
CA GLN A 51 -7.64 -11.82 0.66
C GLN A 51 -6.98 -11.68 -0.72
N SER A 52 -6.94 -10.47 -1.30
CA SER A 52 -6.23 -10.19 -2.56
C SER A 52 -5.00 -9.29 -2.37
N LYS A 53 -4.70 -8.88 -1.14
CA LYS A 53 -3.65 -7.90 -0.82
C LYS A 53 -2.43 -8.59 -0.23
N ASP A 54 -1.29 -7.88 -0.26
CA ASP A 54 -0.03 -8.38 0.29
C ASP A 54 -0.18 -8.60 1.82
N ILE A 55 -0.94 -7.72 2.49
CA ILE A 55 -1.41 -7.89 3.88
C ILE A 55 -2.92 -7.66 3.92
N GLY A 56 -3.66 -8.66 4.37
CA GLY A 56 -5.11 -8.62 4.53
C GLY A 56 -5.51 -8.82 5.99
N VAL A 57 -6.40 -7.98 6.50
CA VAL A 57 -6.95 -8.09 7.85
C VAL A 57 -8.46 -8.22 7.74
N ILE A 58 -9.02 -9.23 8.41
CA ILE A 58 -10.46 -9.43 8.50
C ILE A 58 -10.83 -9.53 9.97
N ALA A 59 -11.64 -8.59 10.44
CA ALA A 59 -12.15 -8.62 11.80
C ALA A 59 -13.17 -9.75 12.00
N THR A 60 -13.08 -10.39 13.15
CA THR A 60 -14.00 -11.40 13.66
C THR A 60 -14.51 -10.97 15.04
N GLU A 61 -15.42 -11.75 15.62
CA GLU A 61 -15.91 -11.50 16.98
C GLU A 61 -14.83 -11.73 18.04
N ASN A 62 -13.83 -12.56 17.74
CA ASN A 62 -12.76 -12.95 18.66
C ASN A 62 -11.45 -12.14 18.47
N GLY A 63 -11.41 -11.21 17.52
CA GLY A 63 -10.19 -10.47 17.16
C GLY A 63 -10.05 -10.31 15.65
N TYR A 64 -8.89 -10.65 15.12
CA TYR A 64 -8.58 -10.46 13.71
C TYR A 64 -7.91 -11.69 13.08
N ASN A 65 -8.32 -11.98 11.85
CA ASN A 65 -7.61 -12.91 10.98
C ASN A 65 -6.62 -12.13 10.11
N LEU A 66 -5.36 -12.54 10.14
CA LEU A 66 -4.28 -12.00 9.33
C LEU A 66 -4.06 -12.91 8.11
N TYR A 67 -4.09 -12.32 6.93
CA TYR A 67 -3.80 -12.95 5.65
C TYR A 67 -2.56 -12.31 5.03
N VAL A 68 -1.71 -13.10 4.38
CA VAL A 68 -0.44 -12.62 3.80
C VAL A 68 -0.22 -13.08 2.37
N CYS A 69 0.59 -12.32 1.64
CA CYS A 69 1.12 -12.68 0.32
C CYS A 69 0.07 -12.81 -0.81
N GLY A 70 -1.05 -12.10 -0.72
CA GLY A 70 -1.99 -11.96 -1.83
C GLY A 70 -1.48 -11.02 -2.93
N ASN A 71 -2.07 -11.11 -4.12
CA ASN A 71 -1.68 -10.27 -5.24
C ASN A 71 -2.83 -9.96 -6.20
N GLY A 72 -3.18 -8.67 -6.30
CA GLY A 72 -3.85 -8.11 -7.47
C GLY A 72 -2.86 -7.67 -8.55
N GLY A 73 -2.99 -8.20 -9.77
CA GLY A 73 -2.15 -7.88 -10.94
C GLY A 73 -2.27 -8.92 -12.07
N MET A 74 -1.27 -8.97 -12.96
CA MET A 74 -1.25 -9.86 -14.14
C MET A 74 -1.44 -11.35 -13.81
N LYS A 75 -0.83 -11.81 -12.70
CA LYS A 75 -1.02 -13.16 -12.16
C LYS A 75 -1.66 -13.03 -10.78
N PRO A 76 -3.00 -12.98 -10.69
CA PRO A 76 -3.69 -12.83 -9.42
C PRO A 76 -3.45 -14.04 -8.52
N ARG A 77 -3.40 -13.81 -7.21
CA ARG A 77 -3.20 -14.85 -6.19
C ARG A 77 -3.96 -14.45 -4.93
N HIS A 78 -4.67 -15.38 -4.32
CA HIS A 78 -5.25 -15.17 -3.00
C HIS A 78 -4.17 -15.17 -1.91
N ALA A 79 -4.36 -14.37 -0.89
CA ALA A 79 -3.55 -14.36 0.31
C ALA A 79 -3.83 -15.61 1.14
N ASP A 80 -2.83 -16.12 1.85
CA ASP A 80 -2.99 -17.29 2.72
C ASP A 80 -3.32 -16.85 4.15
N LEU A 81 -4.14 -17.63 4.84
CA LEU A 81 -4.48 -17.40 6.25
C LEU A 81 -3.26 -17.66 7.13
N PHE A 82 -2.70 -16.58 7.66
CA PHE A 82 -1.49 -16.59 8.46
C PHE A 82 -1.77 -16.96 9.92
N ALA A 83 -2.70 -16.24 10.57
CA ALA A 83 -3.14 -16.53 11.92
C ALA A 83 -4.56 -15.98 12.15
N THR A 84 -5.26 -16.54 13.13
CA THR A 84 -6.64 -16.19 13.49
C THR A 84 -6.72 -15.65 14.91
N ASP A 85 -7.84 -14.99 15.23
CA ASP A 85 -8.20 -14.57 16.59
C ASP A 85 -7.10 -13.74 17.28
N LEU A 86 -6.39 -12.93 16.49
CA LEU A 86 -5.33 -12.06 16.98
C LEU A 86 -5.92 -10.81 17.63
N ASP A 87 -5.32 -10.36 18.72
CA ASP A 87 -5.46 -8.97 19.18
C ASP A 87 -4.67 -8.01 18.26
N GLU A 88 -4.92 -6.71 18.38
CA GLU A 88 -4.27 -5.69 17.54
C GLU A 88 -2.74 -5.66 17.70
N GLU A 89 -2.22 -5.84 18.92
CA GLU A 89 -0.79 -5.76 19.20
C GLU A 89 -0.07 -6.93 18.54
N THR A 90 -0.57 -8.15 18.75
CA THR A 90 -0.03 -9.37 18.14
C THR A 90 -0.12 -9.32 16.62
N LEU A 91 -1.24 -8.83 16.06
CA LEU A 91 -1.38 -8.67 14.61
C LEU A 91 -0.35 -7.72 14.01
N LEU A 92 -0.15 -6.56 14.65
CA LEU A 92 0.85 -5.59 14.18
C LEU A 92 2.25 -6.18 14.30
N LYS A 93 2.57 -6.85 15.41
CA LYS A 93 3.86 -7.53 15.61
C LYS A 93 4.15 -8.58 14.53
N TYR A 94 3.18 -9.44 14.22
CA TYR A 94 3.34 -10.42 13.14
C TYR A 94 3.47 -9.76 11.78
N THR A 95 2.72 -8.69 11.53
CA THR A 95 2.84 -7.92 10.28
C THR A 95 4.22 -7.28 10.15
N ASP A 96 4.75 -6.68 11.23
CA ASP A 96 6.10 -6.10 11.26
C ASP A 96 7.15 -7.12 10.85
N ARG A 97 7.11 -8.29 11.48
CA ARG A 97 8.05 -9.39 11.25
C ARG A 97 7.93 -9.96 9.83
N VAL A 98 6.72 -10.19 9.33
CA VAL A 98 6.51 -10.63 7.94
C VAL A 98 7.11 -9.62 6.96
N LEU A 99 6.85 -8.33 7.16
CA LEU A 99 7.35 -7.27 6.29
C LEU A 99 8.87 -7.14 6.36
N MET A 100 9.47 -7.17 7.55
CA MET A 100 10.93 -7.08 7.70
C MET A 100 11.63 -8.33 7.15
N PHE A 101 11.07 -9.51 7.38
CA PHE A 101 11.60 -10.75 6.83
C PHE A 101 11.52 -10.75 5.29
N TYR A 102 10.40 -10.30 4.72
CA TYR A 102 10.26 -10.07 3.28
C TYR A 102 11.29 -9.07 2.75
N VAL A 103 11.48 -7.93 3.42
CA VAL A 103 12.47 -6.91 3.03
C VAL A 103 13.89 -7.47 3.01
N LYS A 104 14.23 -8.36 3.94
CA LYS A 104 15.56 -8.98 4.01
C LYS A 104 15.80 -10.09 2.99
N THR A 105 14.77 -10.85 2.65
CA THR A 105 14.95 -12.14 1.95
C THR A 105 14.42 -12.17 0.52
N ALA A 106 13.57 -11.22 0.14
CA ALA A 106 13.03 -11.19 -1.22
C ALA A 106 14.00 -10.55 -2.22
N ASP A 107 13.93 -11.03 -3.46
CA ASP A 107 14.66 -10.49 -4.59
C ASP A 107 14.19 -9.08 -4.96
N LYS A 108 15.07 -8.35 -5.65
CA LYS A 108 14.75 -7.02 -6.18
C LYS A 108 13.51 -7.08 -7.07
N LEU A 109 12.57 -6.15 -6.83
CA LEU A 109 11.31 -6.01 -7.59
C LEU A 109 10.34 -7.20 -7.47
N GLN A 110 10.61 -8.17 -6.59
CA GLN A 110 9.74 -9.31 -6.33
C GLN A 110 8.49 -8.89 -5.54
N ARG A 111 7.35 -9.54 -5.76
CA ARG A 111 6.12 -9.33 -4.97
C ARG A 111 6.02 -10.39 -3.87
N THR A 112 5.39 -10.07 -2.74
CA THR A 112 5.19 -10.98 -1.59
C THR A 112 4.64 -12.35 -2.00
N ALA A 113 3.67 -12.39 -2.91
CA ALA A 113 3.13 -13.63 -3.49
C ALA A 113 4.22 -14.53 -4.11
N ARG A 114 5.09 -13.96 -4.96
CA ARG A 114 6.17 -14.71 -5.63
C ARG A 114 7.30 -15.06 -4.67
N TRP A 115 7.52 -14.19 -3.68
CA TRP A 115 8.47 -14.45 -2.61
C TRP A 115 8.04 -15.67 -1.78
N LEU A 116 6.77 -15.74 -1.36
CA LEU A 116 6.25 -16.88 -0.59
C LEU A 116 6.26 -18.18 -1.41
N GLU A 117 5.91 -18.12 -2.70
CA GLU A 117 5.98 -19.28 -3.60
C GLU A 117 7.40 -19.86 -3.74
N ASN A 118 8.42 -18.99 -3.68
CA ASN A 118 9.83 -19.38 -3.76
C ASN A 118 10.44 -19.72 -2.40
N LEU A 119 9.75 -19.42 -1.30
CA LEU A 119 10.23 -19.69 0.05
C LEU A 119 10.12 -21.19 0.33
N GLU A 120 11.24 -21.84 0.61
CA GLU A 120 11.25 -23.26 0.96
C GLU A 120 10.43 -23.51 2.23
N GLY A 121 9.49 -24.46 2.18
CA GLY A 121 8.52 -24.71 3.25
C GLY A 121 7.35 -23.71 3.29
N GLY A 122 7.32 -22.72 2.39
CA GLY A 122 6.18 -21.84 2.14
C GLY A 122 5.63 -21.15 3.39
N LEU A 123 4.31 -21.21 3.56
CA LEU A 123 3.60 -20.57 4.66
C LEU A 123 3.99 -21.14 6.02
N ASP A 124 4.19 -22.46 6.13
CA ASP A 124 4.51 -23.11 7.40
C ASP A 124 5.89 -22.67 7.89
N TYR A 125 6.86 -22.58 6.97
CA TYR A 125 8.16 -22.01 7.31
C TYR A 125 8.05 -20.54 7.74
N LEU A 126 7.28 -19.73 7.02
CA LEU A 126 7.07 -18.33 7.40
C LEU A 126 6.44 -18.19 8.80
N LYS A 127 5.45 -19.02 9.14
CA LYS A 127 4.87 -19.07 10.50
C LYS A 127 5.92 -19.44 11.54
N ALA A 128 6.73 -20.47 11.28
CA ALA A 128 7.78 -20.88 12.21
C ALA A 128 8.82 -19.76 12.45
N VAL A 129 9.18 -18.97 11.44
CA VAL A 129 10.10 -17.84 11.61
C VAL A 129 9.47 -16.69 12.40
N VAL A 130 8.22 -16.34 12.09
CA VAL A 130 7.57 -15.12 12.61
C VAL A 130 6.90 -15.32 13.97
N ILE A 131 6.28 -16.47 14.18
CA ILE A 131 5.49 -16.82 15.37
C ILE A 131 6.38 -17.57 16.36
N ASP A 132 7.00 -18.67 15.92
CA ASP A 132 7.77 -19.56 16.80
C ASP A 132 9.23 -19.13 16.97
N ASP A 133 9.63 -18.02 16.33
CA ASP A 133 10.99 -17.48 16.32
C ASP A 133 12.06 -18.54 16.01
N LYS A 134 11.79 -19.43 15.05
CA LYS A 134 12.66 -20.56 14.68
C LYS A 134 14.11 -20.15 14.37
N LEU A 135 14.33 -18.92 13.93
CA LEU A 135 15.65 -18.38 13.60
C LEU A 135 16.28 -17.51 14.70
N GLY A 136 15.55 -17.19 15.77
CA GLY A 136 16.02 -16.30 16.83
C GLY A 136 16.22 -14.85 16.39
N ILE A 137 15.43 -14.38 15.42
CA ILE A 137 15.57 -13.04 14.81
C ILE A 137 14.36 -12.14 15.08
N ALA A 138 13.35 -12.61 15.79
CA ALA A 138 12.12 -11.85 16.02
C ALA A 138 12.38 -10.46 16.63
N GLU A 139 13.24 -10.38 17.66
CA GLU A 139 13.60 -9.10 18.30
C GLU A 139 14.32 -8.15 17.33
N GLU A 140 15.19 -8.68 16.47
CA GLU A 140 15.88 -7.90 15.44
C GLU A 140 14.88 -7.30 14.44
N LEU A 141 13.92 -8.11 13.98
CA LEU A 141 12.88 -7.66 13.05
C LEU A 141 11.99 -6.59 13.71
N ASP A 142 11.58 -6.80 14.95
CA ASP A 142 10.76 -5.84 15.72
C ASP A 142 11.50 -4.49 15.85
N ARG A 143 12.79 -4.52 16.21
CA ARG A 143 13.62 -3.31 16.34
C ARG A 143 13.80 -2.57 15.02
N GLN A 144 13.98 -3.30 13.92
CA GLN A 144 14.14 -2.70 12.60
C GLN A 144 12.86 -2.01 12.12
N MET A 145 11.70 -2.64 12.31
CA MET A 145 10.45 -1.97 11.98
C MET A 145 10.23 -0.74 12.86
N GLN A 146 10.52 -0.84 14.16
CA GLN A 146 10.38 0.30 15.06
C GLN A 146 11.28 1.48 14.64
N HIS A 147 12.51 1.21 14.20
CA HIS A 147 13.38 2.25 13.64
C HIS A 147 12.77 2.93 12.41
N VAL A 148 12.13 2.19 11.50
CA VAL A 148 11.43 2.76 10.33
C VAL A 148 10.28 3.66 10.77
N VAL A 149 9.50 3.23 11.77
CA VAL A 149 8.39 4.02 12.33
C VAL A 149 8.91 5.32 12.95
N ASP A 150 9.93 5.23 13.79
CA ASP A 150 10.47 6.36 14.55
C ASP A 150 11.18 7.40 13.67
N THR A 151 11.73 6.97 12.53
CA THR A 151 12.48 7.83 11.60
C THR A 151 11.66 8.31 10.41
N TYR A 152 10.37 7.99 10.36
CA TYR A 152 9.51 8.42 9.25
C TYR A 152 9.48 9.95 9.12
N GLN A 153 9.84 10.43 7.93
CA GLN A 153 9.67 11.82 7.52
C GLN A 153 8.78 11.91 6.29
N CYS A 154 7.78 12.79 6.33
CA CYS A 154 6.94 13.05 5.16
C CYS A 154 7.69 13.94 4.15
N GLU A 155 8.23 13.31 3.10
CA GLU A 155 8.96 14.00 2.02
C GLU A 155 8.13 15.12 1.37
N TRP A 156 6.82 14.92 1.23
CA TRP A 156 5.89 15.92 0.68
C TRP A 156 5.70 17.12 1.61
N LYS A 157 5.61 16.88 2.92
CA LYS A 157 5.55 17.98 3.89
C LYS A 157 6.82 18.82 3.81
N THR A 158 7.99 18.17 3.77
CA THR A 158 9.28 18.84 3.57
C THR A 158 9.31 19.62 2.25
N ALA A 159 8.81 19.04 1.16
CA ALA A 159 8.75 19.70 -0.15
C ALA A 159 7.85 20.94 -0.16
N VAL A 160 6.70 20.87 0.52
CA VAL A 160 5.80 22.02 0.67
C VAL A 160 6.43 23.05 1.59
N GLU A 161 6.94 22.69 2.76
CA GLU A 161 7.39 23.65 3.77
C GLU A 161 8.74 24.29 3.46
N THR A 162 9.60 23.66 2.65
CA THR A 162 10.93 24.17 2.31
C THR A 162 10.90 24.98 1.00
N PRO A 163 11.08 26.32 1.02
CA PRO A 163 10.96 27.14 -0.18
C PRO A 163 11.87 26.71 -1.33
N ASP A 164 13.11 26.31 -1.06
CA ASP A 164 14.06 25.91 -2.09
C ASP A 164 13.72 24.56 -2.74
N ILE A 165 13.10 23.64 -1.99
CA ILE A 165 12.58 22.39 -2.56
C ILE A 165 11.30 22.69 -3.34
N ARG A 166 10.42 23.55 -2.82
CA ARG A 166 9.18 23.95 -3.49
C ARG A 166 9.44 24.54 -4.88
N LYS A 167 10.50 25.34 -5.05
CA LYS A 167 10.93 25.88 -6.35
C LYS A 167 11.22 24.80 -7.41
N ARG A 168 11.53 23.56 -7.01
CA ARG A 168 11.76 22.43 -7.94
C ARG A 168 10.46 21.92 -8.56
N PHE A 169 9.31 22.21 -7.97
CA PHE A 169 7.99 21.79 -8.45
C PHE A 169 7.33 22.89 -9.32
N ASN A 170 8.11 23.54 -10.18
CA ASN A 170 7.61 24.45 -11.21
C ASN A 170 7.48 23.73 -12.54
N THR A 171 6.43 24.01 -13.30
CA THR A 171 6.19 23.41 -14.62
C THR A 171 7.33 23.69 -15.61
N PHE A 172 7.92 24.89 -15.54
CA PHE A 172 9.05 25.30 -16.36
C PHE A 172 10.14 25.93 -15.50
N ILE A 173 11.39 25.56 -15.76
CA ILE A 173 12.57 26.10 -15.05
C ILE A 173 13.05 27.41 -15.70
N ASN A 174 12.75 27.59 -16.99
CA ASN A 174 13.31 28.65 -17.84
C ASN A 174 12.28 29.66 -18.36
N SER A 175 11.02 29.57 -17.93
CA SER A 175 9.98 30.52 -18.34
C SER A 175 9.16 30.97 -17.14
N ASP A 176 9.16 32.28 -16.91
CA ASP A 176 8.33 32.93 -15.90
C ASP A 176 6.88 32.89 -16.39
N ASN A 177 6.11 31.89 -15.94
CA ASN A 177 4.64 31.81 -16.11
C ASN A 177 4.13 31.86 -17.56
N GLN A 178 4.88 31.36 -18.54
CA GLN A 178 4.31 31.14 -19.87
C GLN A 178 3.55 29.80 -19.88
N GLU A 179 2.25 29.87 -20.16
CA GLU A 179 1.49 28.70 -20.57
C GLU A 179 2.13 28.13 -21.85
N ASP A 180 2.33 26.82 -21.91
CA ASP A 180 2.84 26.18 -23.13
C ASP A 180 1.77 26.32 -24.22
N SER A 181 2.04 27.19 -25.19
CA SER A 181 1.15 27.46 -26.31
C SER A 181 0.88 26.24 -27.19
N ASN A 182 1.69 25.17 -27.06
CA ASN A 182 1.46 23.90 -27.76
C ASN A 182 0.39 23.03 -27.08
N LEU A 183 0.05 23.28 -25.81
CA LEU A 183 -0.96 22.51 -25.08
C LEU A 183 -2.36 23.07 -25.33
N THR A 184 -3.00 22.58 -26.39
CA THR A 184 -4.43 22.84 -26.67
C THR A 184 -5.32 21.80 -26.00
N TYR A 185 -6.45 22.27 -25.44
CA TYR A 185 -7.37 21.46 -24.66
C TYR A 185 -8.79 21.54 -25.21
N THR A 186 -9.55 20.45 -25.02
CA THR A 186 -11.00 20.40 -25.24
C THR A 186 -11.72 19.94 -23.97
N ARG A 187 -13.06 19.98 -23.98
CA ARG A 187 -13.89 19.39 -22.93
C ARG A 187 -14.58 18.15 -23.44
N GLU A 188 -14.41 17.04 -22.73
CA GLU A 188 -15.17 15.81 -22.93
C GLU A 188 -15.82 15.42 -21.61
N ARG A 189 -17.16 15.29 -21.59
CA ARG A 189 -17.94 15.02 -20.38
C ARG A 189 -17.63 16.01 -19.24
N ASP A 190 -17.62 17.30 -19.57
CA ASP A 190 -17.29 18.41 -18.68
C ASP A 190 -15.86 18.43 -18.10
N GLN A 191 -14.99 17.49 -18.47
CA GLN A 191 -13.60 17.43 -18.03
C GLN A 191 -12.66 17.99 -19.10
N ARG A 192 -11.68 18.80 -18.66
CA ARG A 192 -10.62 19.31 -19.53
C ARG A 192 -9.68 18.16 -19.89
N ARG A 193 -9.48 17.90 -21.18
CA ARG A 193 -8.46 16.97 -21.68
C ARG A 193 -7.62 17.61 -22.79
N PRO A 194 -6.36 17.20 -22.98
CA PRO A 194 -5.61 17.61 -24.16
C PRO A 194 -6.32 17.10 -25.42
N LEU A 195 -6.17 17.85 -26.52
CA LEU A 195 -6.58 17.37 -27.84
C LEU A 195 -5.77 16.13 -28.24
N TYR A 196 -6.37 15.24 -29.01
CA TYR A 196 -5.64 14.21 -29.75
C TYR A 196 -4.96 14.83 -30.98
N ASP A 197 -3.98 14.14 -31.56
CA ASP A 197 -3.26 14.62 -32.76
C ASP A 197 -4.24 14.98 -33.90
N HIS A 198 -5.17 14.07 -34.22
CA HIS A 198 -6.16 14.31 -35.28
C HIS A 198 -7.10 15.50 -35.02
N GLU A 199 -7.36 15.84 -33.76
CA GLU A 199 -8.21 16.99 -33.41
C GLU A 199 -7.45 18.31 -33.52
N ARG A 200 -6.13 18.29 -33.24
CA ARG A 200 -5.24 19.43 -33.50
C ARG A 200 -5.18 19.73 -34.99
N ASP A 201 -5.04 18.69 -35.82
CA ASP A 201 -4.98 18.84 -37.28
C ASP A 201 -6.27 19.46 -37.84
N LEU A 202 -7.42 18.99 -37.35
CA LEU A 202 -8.74 19.55 -37.71
C LEU A 202 -8.89 21.02 -37.26
N GLN A 203 -8.42 21.35 -36.05
CA GLN A 203 -8.50 22.71 -35.53
C GLN A 203 -7.56 23.68 -36.29
N ALA A 204 -6.36 23.21 -36.66
CA ALA A 204 -5.42 23.97 -37.48
C ALA A 204 -5.98 24.23 -38.88
N ALA A 205 -6.57 23.21 -39.52
CA ALA A 205 -7.21 23.34 -40.83
C ALA A 205 -8.47 24.23 -40.82
N ALA A 206 -9.18 24.33 -39.69
CA ALA A 206 -10.32 25.23 -39.53
C ALA A 206 -9.92 26.68 -39.25
N SER A 207 -8.65 26.94 -38.93
CA SER A 207 -8.12 28.27 -38.57
C SER A 207 -7.32 28.95 -39.70
N SER A 208 -7.15 28.27 -40.84
CA SER A 208 -6.50 28.74 -42.07
C SER A 208 -7.53 29.12 -43.15
#